data_AF-A0A959EXZ8-F1
#
_entry.id   AF-A0A959EXZ8-F1
#
_cell.length_a   1.000
_cell.length_b   1.000
_cell.length_c   1.000
_cell.angle_alpha   90.00
_cell.angle_beta   90.00
_cell.angle_gamma   90.00
#
_symmetry.space_group_name_H-M   'P 1'
#
loop_
_entity.id
_entity.type
_entity.pdbx_description
1 polymer ?
#
loop_
_entity_poly.entity_id
_entity_poly.type
_entity_poly.pdbx_seq_one_letter_code
_entity_poly.pdbx_strand_id
1 'polypeptide(L)'
;YRLQEFPTFATYTGFHDYNDRLPDVSEEAYRRRADYWRNCLTELASIDREALDRTDQINYDLFKYVLEDDIAQVEFEAYLIPVNSEGGFYSELAFVVGQMPFAVERDYDIYLQRLAAIPSYFGQHIALMQEGLDKGMTTP
;
A
#
# COMPACT_ATOMS: atom_id res chain seq x y z
N TYR A 1 5.48 11.01 0.19
CA TYR A 1 4.27 10.33 -0.29
C TYR A 1 4.20 8.86 0.15
N ARG A 2 4.99 7.93 -0.42
CA ARG A 2 4.85 6.48 -0.20
C ARG A 2 4.79 6.06 1.28
N LEU A 3 5.74 6.49 2.12
CA LEU A 3 5.76 6.10 3.54
C LEU A 3 4.52 6.58 4.32
N GLN A 4 3.95 7.72 3.94
CA GLN A 4 2.74 8.25 4.57
C GLN A 4 1.48 7.49 4.14
N GLU A 5 1.40 7.12 2.85
CA GLU A 5 0.28 6.34 2.29
C GLU A 5 0.28 4.87 2.71
N PHE A 6 1.47 4.32 2.99
CA PHE A 6 1.66 2.94 3.42
C PHE A 6 2.35 2.86 4.80
N PRO A 7 1.63 3.16 5.90
CA PRO A 7 2.18 3.20 7.27
C PRO A 7 2.85 1.91 7.74
N THR A 8 2.37 0.75 7.30
CA THR A 8 2.97 -0.55 7.64
C THR A 8 4.31 -0.73 6.94
N PHE A 9 4.39 -0.38 5.65
CA PHE A 9 5.65 -0.33 4.89
C PHE A 9 6.65 0.67 5.48
N ALA A 10 6.18 1.82 5.99
CA ALA A 10 7.03 2.74 6.72
C ALA A 10 7.65 2.08 7.95
N THR A 11 6.85 1.38 8.77
CA THR A 11 7.38 0.62 9.90
C THR A 11 8.43 -0.42 9.47
N TYR A 12 8.19 -1.19 8.39
CA TYR A 12 9.15 -2.19 7.89
C TYR A 12 10.49 -1.60 7.45
N THR A 13 10.49 -0.37 6.96
CA THR A 13 11.72 0.30 6.49
C THR A 13 12.45 1.04 7.61
N GLY A 14 12.01 0.90 8.87
CA GLY A 14 12.57 1.58 10.04
C GLY A 14 12.09 3.02 10.22
N PHE A 15 11.08 3.44 9.45
CA PHE A 15 10.49 4.77 9.56
C PHE A 15 9.27 4.74 10.48
N HIS A 16 9.41 5.27 11.69
CA HIS A 16 8.45 5.05 12.78
C HIS A 16 7.43 6.17 13.01
N ASP A 17 7.47 7.26 12.22
CA ASP A 17 6.56 8.41 12.41
C ASP A 17 5.09 8.09 12.09
N TYR A 18 4.81 6.96 11.43
CA TYR A 18 3.46 6.49 11.08
C TYR A 18 3.08 5.19 11.81
N ASN A 19 3.78 4.86 12.89
CA ASN A 19 3.51 3.64 13.67
C ASN A 19 2.13 3.65 14.36
N ASP A 20 1.49 4.82 14.48
CA ASP A 20 0.21 5.06 15.15
C ASP A 20 -1.02 4.65 14.32
N ARG A 21 -0.84 4.36 13.02
CA ARG A 21 -1.95 4.19 12.07
C ARG A 21 -1.80 2.95 11.20
N LEU A 22 -2.91 2.55 10.59
CA LEU A 22 -2.99 1.55 9.51
C LEU A 22 -3.31 2.25 8.18
N PRO A 23 -3.03 1.62 7.02
CA PRO A 23 -3.36 2.19 5.73
C PRO A 23 -4.88 2.34 5.56
N ASP A 24 -5.30 3.42 4.90
CA ASP A 24 -6.66 3.52 4.36
C ASP A 24 -6.76 2.64 3.10
N VAL A 25 -7.62 1.65 3.12
CA VAL A 25 -7.86 0.68 2.04
C VAL A 25 -9.28 0.78 1.50
N SER A 26 -9.91 1.95 1.64
CA SER A 26 -11.14 2.25 0.92
C SER A 26 -10.92 2.28 -0.60
N GLU A 27 -11.96 2.03 -1.38
CA GLU A 27 -11.94 2.18 -2.84
C GLU A 27 -11.49 3.59 -3.26
N GLU A 28 -11.94 4.62 -2.54
CA GLU A 28 -11.52 6.01 -2.74
C GLU A 28 -10.01 6.19 -2.56
N ALA A 29 -9.41 5.54 -1.56
CA ALA A 29 -7.96 5.57 -1.37
C ALA A 29 -7.21 4.90 -2.53
N TYR A 30 -7.70 3.77 -3.04
CA TYR A 30 -7.11 3.13 -4.23
C TYR A 30 -7.18 4.03 -5.46
N ARG A 31 -8.33 4.65 -5.72
CA ARG A 31 -8.50 5.61 -6.84
C ARG A 31 -7.58 6.82 -6.69
N ARG A 32 -7.52 7.41 -5.49
CA ARG A 32 -6.60 8.53 -5.18
C ARG A 32 -5.14 8.18 -5.44
N ARG A 33 -4.72 6.96 -5.07
CA ARG A 33 -3.35 6.48 -5.33
C ARG A 33 -3.08 6.29 -6.82
N ALA A 34 -4.03 5.72 -7.57
CA ALA A 34 -3.91 5.58 -9.02
C ALA A 34 -3.75 6.94 -9.72
N ASP A 35 -4.52 7.95 -9.31
CA ASP A 35 -4.39 9.30 -9.87
C ASP A 35 -3.03 9.93 -9.55
N TYR A 36 -2.51 9.73 -8.34
CA TYR A 36 -1.16 10.14 -7.99
C TYR A 36 -0.10 9.45 -8.89
N TRP A 37 -0.22 8.14 -9.10
CA TRP A 37 0.72 7.39 -9.95
C TRP A 37 0.65 7.80 -11.43
N ARG A 38 -0.55 8.11 -11.95
CA ARG A 38 -0.72 8.68 -13.30
C ARG A 38 -0.02 10.03 -13.45
N ASN A 39 -0.07 10.87 -12.42
CA ASN A 39 0.67 12.13 -12.40
C ASN A 39 2.19 11.87 -12.41
N CYS A 40 2.68 10.92 -11.61
CA CYS A 40 4.09 10.52 -11.64
C CYS A 40 4.52 9.98 -13.02
N LEU A 41 3.69 9.20 -13.71
CA LEU A 41 3.99 8.75 -15.08
C LEU A 41 4.06 9.91 -16.07
N THR A 42 3.18 10.91 -15.91
CA THR A 42 3.19 12.11 -16.74
C THR A 42 4.47 12.92 -16.52
N GLU A 43 4.91 13.07 -15.26
CA GLU A 43 6.19 13.70 -14.93
C GLU A 43 7.38 12.90 -15.46
N LEU A 44 7.37 11.57 -15.28
CA LEU A 44 8.41 10.68 -15.78
C LEU A 44 8.56 10.79 -17.31
N ALA A 45 7.45 10.84 -18.05
CA ALA A 45 7.45 10.98 -19.51
C ALA A 45 8.03 12.31 -20.02
N SER A 46 8.22 13.30 -19.15
CA SER A 46 8.90 14.56 -19.51
C SER A 46 10.43 14.46 -19.53
N ILE A 47 10.98 13.37 -18.97
CA ILE A 47 12.42 13.11 -18.93
C ILE A 47 12.84 12.41 -20.24
N ASP A 48 13.84 12.97 -20.93
CA ASP A 48 14.43 12.33 -22.11
C ASP A 48 15.28 11.13 -21.69
N ARG A 49 14.70 9.93 -21.82
CA ARG A 49 15.36 8.65 -21.50
C ARG A 49 16.70 8.48 -22.22
N GLU A 50 16.82 8.91 -23.48
CA GLU A 50 18.04 8.69 -24.26
C GLU A 50 19.19 9.61 -23.83
N ALA A 51 18.88 10.68 -23.10
CA ALA A 51 19.87 11.56 -22.48
C ALA A 51 20.40 11.06 -21.13
N LEU A 52 19.78 10.01 -20.55
CA LEU A 52 20.19 9.42 -19.28
C LEU A 52 21.38 8.47 -19.45
N ASP A 53 22.17 8.30 -18.39
CA ASP A 53 23.17 7.24 -18.35
C ASP A 53 22.51 5.85 -18.25
N ARG A 54 23.29 4.79 -18.44
CA ARG A 54 22.76 3.42 -18.46
C ARG A 54 22.02 3.03 -17.17
N THR A 55 22.51 3.46 -16.01
CA THR A 55 21.89 3.10 -14.73
C THR A 55 20.57 3.84 -14.58
N ASP A 56 20.54 5.12 -14.95
CA ASP A 56 19.32 5.92 -14.89
C ASP A 56 18.29 5.52 -15.95
N GLN A 57 18.69 5.02 -17.11
CA GLN A 57 17.77 4.38 -18.05
C GLN A 57 17.10 3.14 -17.44
N ILE A 58 17.85 2.31 -16.72
CA ILE A 58 17.29 1.14 -16.03
C ILE A 58 16.34 1.58 -14.92
N ASN A 59 16.71 2.59 -14.13
CA ASN A 59 15.85 3.15 -13.07
C ASN A 59 14.57 3.73 -13.65
N TYR A 60 14.66 4.46 -14.78
CA TYR A 60 13.52 5.00 -15.51
C TYR A 60 12.56 3.88 -15.93
N ASP A 61 13.07 2.86 -16.62
CA ASP A 61 12.24 1.77 -17.15
C ASP A 61 11.59 0.97 -16.01
N LEU A 62 12.33 0.70 -14.93
CA LEU A 62 11.81 0.00 -13.76
C LEU A 62 10.74 0.82 -13.04
N PHE A 63 10.98 2.11 -12.83
CA PHE A 63 10.00 2.97 -12.16
C PHE A 63 8.72 3.13 -12.99
N LYS A 64 8.87 3.27 -14.31
CA LYS A 64 7.73 3.26 -15.24
C LYS A 64 6.91 1.97 -15.10
N TYR A 65 7.58 0.82 -15.15
CA TYR A 65 6.93 -0.48 -15.02
C TYR A 65 6.17 -0.63 -13.69
N VAL A 66 6.77 -0.22 -12.57
CA VAL A 66 6.12 -0.28 -11.24
C VAL A 66 4.87 0.60 -11.20
N LEU A 67 4.93 1.82 -11.73
CA LEU A 67 3.76 2.71 -11.75
C LEU A 67 2.64 2.18 -12.66
N GLU A 68 2.98 1.64 -13.83
CA GLU A 68 2.02 1.05 -14.76
C GLU A 68 1.33 -0.18 -14.13
N ASP A 69 2.08 -1.03 -13.44
CA ASP A 69 1.52 -2.18 -12.71
C ASP A 69 0.62 -1.72 -11.54
N ASP A 70 1.09 -0.79 -10.70
CA ASP A 70 0.32 -0.25 -9.58
C ASP A 70 -1.03 0.36 -10.05
N ILE A 71 -1.04 1.07 -11.18
CA ILE A 71 -2.26 1.61 -11.79
C ILE A 71 -3.15 0.48 -12.32
N ALA A 72 -2.57 -0.49 -13.04
CA ALA A 72 -3.32 -1.62 -13.60
C ALA A 72 -4.00 -2.45 -12.49
N GLN A 73 -3.35 -2.68 -11.35
CA GLN A 73 -3.96 -3.36 -10.20
C GLN A 73 -5.23 -2.67 -9.72
N VAL A 74 -5.27 -1.34 -9.75
CA VAL A 74 -6.48 -0.57 -9.40
C VAL A 74 -7.52 -0.63 -10.51
N GLU A 75 -7.12 -0.52 -11.78
CA GLU A 75 -8.02 -0.58 -12.95
C GLU A 75 -8.69 -1.95 -13.12
N PHE A 76 -7.99 -3.02 -12.76
CA PHE A 76 -8.52 -4.39 -12.71
C PHE A 76 -9.15 -4.75 -11.36
N GLU A 77 -9.30 -3.77 -10.47
CA GLU A 77 -9.97 -3.91 -9.17
C GLU A 77 -9.40 -5.05 -8.31
N ALA A 78 -8.08 -5.29 -8.38
CA ALA A 78 -7.43 -6.38 -7.67
C ALA A 78 -7.60 -6.29 -6.14
N TYR A 79 -7.85 -5.08 -5.62
CA TYR A 79 -8.16 -4.83 -4.21
C TYR A 79 -9.46 -5.49 -3.73
N LEU A 80 -10.33 -5.98 -4.63
CA LEU A 80 -11.53 -6.74 -4.27
C LEU A 80 -11.22 -8.19 -3.83
N ILE A 81 -10.02 -8.68 -4.11
CA ILE A 81 -9.55 -10.02 -3.71
C ILE A 81 -8.28 -9.90 -2.83
N PRO A 82 -8.38 -9.32 -1.61
CA PRO A 82 -7.22 -9.01 -0.76
C PRO A 82 -6.65 -10.22 0.00
N VAL A 83 -7.13 -11.43 -0.30
CA VAL A 83 -6.73 -12.69 0.33
C VAL A 83 -6.53 -13.77 -0.73
N ASN A 84 -5.59 -14.69 -0.49
CA ASN A 84 -5.36 -15.88 -1.30
C ASN A 84 -4.88 -17.05 -0.41
N SER A 85 -4.48 -18.16 -1.02
CA SER A 85 -4.01 -19.35 -0.30
C SER A 85 -2.72 -19.13 0.51
N GLU A 86 -1.95 -18.10 0.19
CA GLU A 86 -0.68 -17.75 0.86
C GLU A 86 -0.88 -16.76 2.01
N GLY A 87 -2.00 -16.05 2.05
CA GLY A 87 -2.35 -15.15 3.15
C GLY A 87 -3.23 -13.99 2.72
N GLY A 88 -3.10 -12.87 3.44
CA GLY A 88 -3.85 -11.65 3.16
C GLY A 88 -3.49 -10.53 4.12
N PHE A 89 -4.28 -9.46 4.06
CA PHE A 89 -4.08 -8.24 4.85
C PHE A 89 -3.91 -8.46 6.37
N TYR A 90 -4.52 -9.52 6.92
CA TYR A 90 -4.45 -9.86 8.34
C TYR A 90 -3.06 -10.36 8.76
N SER A 91 -2.30 -11.00 7.86
CA SER A 91 -0.96 -11.52 8.15
C SER A 91 0.03 -10.38 8.40
N GLU A 92 -0.12 -9.27 7.68
CA GLU A 92 0.76 -8.11 7.80
C GLU A 92 0.80 -7.53 9.22
N LEU A 93 -0.35 -7.54 9.92
CA LEU A 93 -0.45 -7.05 11.30
C LEU A 93 0.41 -7.85 12.28
N ALA A 94 0.53 -9.17 12.07
CA ALA A 94 1.33 -10.04 12.93
C ALA A 94 2.83 -9.84 12.73
N PHE A 95 3.24 -9.43 11.53
CA PHE A 95 4.65 -9.22 11.21
C PHE A 95 5.13 -7.80 11.54
N VAL A 96 4.30 -6.78 11.30
CA VAL A 96 4.69 -5.37 11.43
C VAL A 96 4.98 -4.99 12.89
N VAL A 97 4.33 -5.63 13.86
CA VAL A 97 4.58 -5.40 15.29
C VAL A 97 6.02 -5.74 15.68
N GLY A 98 6.63 -6.76 15.05
CA GLY A 98 8.02 -7.14 15.30
C GLY A 98 9.04 -6.10 14.82
N GLN A 99 8.60 -5.13 14.00
CA GLN A 99 9.41 -4.03 13.48
C GLN A 99 9.14 -2.71 14.22
N MET A 100 8.26 -2.70 15.23
CA MET A 100 8.01 -1.53 16.05
C MET A 100 9.00 -1.44 17.22
N PRO A 101 9.41 -0.23 17.64
CA PRO A 101 10.13 -0.05 18.89
C PRO A 101 9.20 -0.36 20.08
N PHE A 102 9.79 -0.81 21.19
CA PHE A 102 9.15 -1.02 22.49
C PHE A 102 10.15 -0.68 23.61
N ALA A 103 10.80 0.47 23.48
CA ALA A 103 11.88 0.89 24.37
C ALA A 103 11.38 1.84 25.47
N VAL A 104 10.34 2.64 25.17
CA VAL A 104 9.78 3.62 26.10
C VAL A 104 8.25 3.53 26.15
N GLU A 105 7.64 4.07 27.21
CA GLU A 105 6.18 4.08 27.42
C GLU A 105 5.40 4.55 26.18
N ARG A 106 5.87 5.64 25.56
CA ARG A 106 5.27 6.20 24.33
C ARG A 106 5.14 5.18 23.20
N ASP A 107 6.07 4.24 23.08
CA ASP A 107 6.03 3.24 22.01
C ASP A 107 4.82 2.30 22.17
N TYR A 108 4.47 1.97 23.41
CA TYR A 108 3.29 1.18 23.73
C TYR A 108 2.01 1.94 23.45
N ASP A 109 1.95 3.24 23.78
CA ASP A 109 0.79 4.09 23.45
C ASP A 109 0.56 4.19 21.94
N ILE A 110 1.64 4.28 21.16
CA ILE A 110 1.59 4.27 19.69
C ILE A 110 1.05 2.92 19.19
N TYR A 111 1.53 1.81 19.75
CA TYR A 111 1.03 0.49 19.39
C TYR A 111 -0.45 0.30 19.73
N LEU A 112 -0.91 0.79 20.89
CA LEU A 112 -2.32 0.78 21.26
C LEU A 112 -3.19 1.57 20.28
N GLN A 113 -2.71 2.69 19.75
CA GLN A 113 -3.41 3.45 18.71
C GLN A 113 -3.53 2.64 17.40
N ARG A 114 -2.46 1.96 16.98
CA ARG A 114 -2.51 1.09 15.80
C ARG A 114 -3.48 -0.07 16.00
N LEU A 115 -3.50 -0.69 17.19
CA LEU A 115 -4.47 -1.74 17.53
C LEU A 115 -5.92 -1.21 17.48
N ALA A 116 -6.15 0.01 17.95
CA ALA A 116 -7.47 0.65 17.90
C ALA A 116 -7.96 0.91 16.46
N ALA A 117 -7.06 0.98 15.46
CA ALA A 117 -7.41 1.14 14.05
C ALA A 117 -7.83 -0.18 13.36
N ILE A 118 -7.55 -1.34 13.96
CA ILE A 118 -7.84 -2.66 13.36
C ILE A 118 -9.31 -2.84 12.94
N PRO A 119 -10.32 -2.49 13.77
CA PRO A 119 -11.71 -2.66 13.38
C PRO A 119 -12.08 -1.90 12.10
N SER A 120 -11.56 -0.68 11.93
CA SER A 120 -11.79 0.11 10.71
C SER A 120 -11.09 -0.53 9.51
N TYR A 121 -9.83 -0.94 9.68
CA TYR A 121 -9.05 -1.59 8.63
C TYR A 121 -9.70 -2.89 8.12
N PHE A 122 -10.17 -3.74 9.05
CA PHE A 122 -10.90 -4.96 8.71
C PHE A 122 -12.25 -4.65 8.08
N GLY A 123 -12.97 -3.65 8.57
CA GLY A 123 -14.24 -3.22 8.00
C GLY A 123 -14.14 -2.80 6.53
N GLN A 124 -13.08 -2.07 6.17
CA GLN A 124 -12.82 -1.69 4.78
C GLN A 124 -12.53 -2.92 3.89
N HIS A 125 -11.66 -3.83 4.33
CA HIS A 125 -11.38 -5.08 3.57
C HIS A 125 -12.62 -5.95 3.41
N ILE A 126 -13.46 -6.07 4.44
CA ILE A 126 -14.73 -6.82 4.37
C ILE A 126 -15.67 -6.20 3.34
N ALA A 127 -15.79 -4.88 3.31
CA ALA A 127 -16.62 -4.18 2.33
C ALA A 127 -16.13 -4.42 0.90
N LEU A 128 -14.81 -4.37 0.66
CA LEU A 128 -14.23 -4.67 -0.65
C LEU A 128 -14.45 -6.13 -1.07
N MET A 129 -14.29 -7.08 -0.16
CA MET A 129 -14.57 -8.50 -0.45
C MET A 129 -16.05 -8.76 -0.74
N GLN A 130 -16.97 -8.04 -0.09
CA GLN A 130 -18.41 -8.11 -0.39
C GLN A 130 -18.70 -7.60 -1.80
N GLU A 131 -18.10 -6.48 -2.20
CA GLU A 131 -18.20 -5.99 -3.57
C GLU A 131 -17.57 -6.96 -4.59
N GLY A 132 -16.44 -7.59 -4.24
CA GLY A 132 -15.82 -8.64 -5.04
C GLY A 132 -16.77 -9.81 -5.28
N LEU A 133 -17.48 -10.28 -4.24
CA LEU A 133 -18.50 -11.33 -4.36
C LEU A 133 -19.63 -10.93 -5.32
N ASP A 134 -20.12 -9.70 -5.23
CA ASP A 134 -21.17 -9.18 -6.11
C ASP A 134 -20.73 -9.11 -7.59
N LYS A 135 -19.44 -8.91 -7.83
CA LYS A 135 -18.80 -8.88 -9.16
C LYS A 135 -18.33 -10.26 -9.65
N GLY A 136 -18.47 -11.32 -8.85
CA GLY A 136 -17.95 -12.65 -9.17
C GLY A 136 -16.42 -12.73 -9.13
N MET A 137 -15.77 -11.80 -8.42
CA MET A 137 -14.33 -11.74 -8.19
C MET A 137 -14.00 -12.41 -6.86
N THR A 138 -13.67 -13.70 -6.91
CA THR A 138 -13.26 -14.48 -5.73
C THR A 138 -12.00 -15.26 -6.03
N THR A 139 -11.31 -15.70 -4.98
CA THR A 139 -10.32 -16.77 -5.13
C THR A 139 -11.00 -18.04 -5.64
N PRO A 140 -10.27 -18.91 -6.38
CA PRO A 140 -10.76 -20.23 -6.78
C PRO A 140 -11.16 -21.15 -5.63
#